data_AF-A0A971J5V2-F1
#
_entry.id   AF-A0A971J5V2-F1
#
_cell.length_a   1.000
_cell.length_b   1.000
_cell.length_c   1.000
_cell.angle_alpha   90.00
_cell.angle_beta   90.00
_cell.angle_gamma   90.00
#
_symmetry.space_group_name_H-M   'P 1'
#
loop_
_entity.id
_entity.type
_entity.pdbx_description
1 polymer ?
#
loop_
_entity_poly.entity_id
_entity_poly.type
_entity_poly.pdbx_seq_one_letter_code
_entity_poly.pdbx_strand_id
1 'polypeptide(L)'
;MGSSLLARSREIAGLLHITAGSPVDFQEMARVIANTLECGVYIVGRRGHIIGYSFLEDPGPQPGIESILGYAERFPESFNQEFLGLQVTRANLHMERRCIFNVEGISCSCQGKIFSIVPIFGGARRIGTLVLYREREFTEEELVLAEYGALVIASEVMRMRGERIGDEARQRASVNVALGTLSFSEREAIEHILAELNAREGLLVASRVADRAGITRSVIASALRKLESAGLIQARSLGMKGTYIRILNDNLLDAIGKN
;
A
#
# COMPACT_ATOMS: atom_id res chain seq x y z
N MET A 1 -21.60 22.35 24.10
CA MET A 1 -22.44 22.25 22.89
C MET A 1 -21.75 21.26 21.97
N GLY A 2 -22.33 20.07 21.76
CA GLY A 2 -21.73 19.07 20.87
C GLY A 2 -21.58 19.62 19.46
N SER A 3 -20.50 19.24 18.77
CA SER A 3 -20.32 19.59 17.35
C SER A 3 -21.48 19.00 16.55
N SER A 4 -22.04 19.77 15.62
CA SER A 4 -23.16 19.30 14.80
C SER A 4 -22.72 18.14 13.91
N LEU A 5 -23.66 17.28 13.50
CA LEU A 5 -23.42 16.22 12.52
C LEU A 5 -22.68 16.73 11.27
N LEU A 6 -23.03 17.93 10.81
CA LEU A 6 -22.39 18.59 9.67
C LEU A 6 -20.93 18.99 9.94
N ALA A 7 -20.61 19.45 11.15
CA ALA A 7 -19.23 19.78 11.51
C ALA A 7 -18.37 18.51 11.53
N ARG A 8 -18.88 17.44 12.16
CA ARG A 8 -18.25 16.12 12.22
C ARG A 8 -18.07 15.50 10.83
N SER A 9 -19.06 15.63 9.94
CA SER A 9 -18.94 15.15 8.57
C SER A 9 -17.86 15.91 7.79
N ARG A 10 -17.70 17.22 8.03
CA ARG A 10 -16.64 18.03 7.40
C ARG A 10 -15.25 17.66 7.91
N GLU A 11 -15.11 17.29 9.17
CA GLU A 11 -13.84 16.76 9.70
C GLU A 11 -13.42 15.48 8.98
N ILE A 12 -14.34 14.52 8.82
CA ILE A 12 -14.09 13.28 8.08
C ILE A 12 -13.80 13.58 6.60
N ALA A 13 -14.54 14.49 5.97
CA ALA A 13 -14.31 14.90 4.58
C ALA A 13 -12.92 15.54 4.39
N GLY A 14 -12.43 16.26 5.40
CA GLY A 14 -11.12 16.91 5.41
C GLY A 14 -9.96 15.93 5.18
N LEU A 15 -10.13 14.65 5.54
CA LEU A 15 -9.16 13.59 5.28
C LEU A 15 -8.82 13.44 3.79
N LEU A 16 -9.76 13.76 2.89
CA LEU A 16 -9.53 13.71 1.43
C LEU A 16 -8.66 14.87 0.92
N HIS A 17 -8.63 16.00 1.63
CA HIS A 17 -7.94 17.21 1.19
C HIS A 17 -6.49 17.28 1.70
N ILE A 18 -6.20 16.67 2.84
CA ILE A 18 -4.87 16.66 3.46
C ILE A 18 -3.89 15.75 2.69
N THR A 19 -4.40 14.78 1.91
CA THR A 19 -3.59 13.76 1.21
C THR A 19 -3.34 14.06 -0.28
N ALA A 20 -3.68 15.25 -0.78
CA ALA A 20 -3.44 15.62 -2.18
C ALA A 20 -1.92 15.78 -2.46
N GLY A 21 -1.28 14.69 -2.91
CA GLY A 21 0.14 14.65 -3.29
C GLY A 21 1.07 13.93 -2.31
N SER A 22 0.54 13.42 -1.19
CA SER A 22 1.28 12.65 -0.19
C SER A 22 0.73 11.22 -0.09
N PRO A 23 1.55 10.22 0.31
CA PRO A 23 1.07 8.86 0.52
C PRO A 23 -0.08 8.84 1.54
N VAL A 24 -1.02 7.90 1.34
CA VAL A 24 -2.18 7.73 2.21
C VAL A 24 -1.73 7.36 3.63
N ASP A 25 -2.14 8.16 4.61
CA ASP A 25 -1.91 7.89 6.03
C ASP A 25 -3.18 7.34 6.71
N PHE A 26 -3.26 6.01 6.79
CA PHE A 26 -4.38 5.33 7.46
C PHE A 26 -4.40 5.54 8.97
N GLN A 27 -3.26 5.87 9.58
CA GLN A 27 -3.17 6.13 11.00
C GLN A 27 -3.84 7.47 11.34
N GLU A 28 -3.62 8.49 10.50
CA GLU A 28 -4.32 9.77 10.62
C GLU A 28 -5.83 9.61 10.42
N MET A 29 -6.25 8.83 9.42
CA MET A 29 -7.67 8.56 9.18
C MET A 29 -8.34 7.88 10.37
N ALA A 30 -7.68 6.87 10.95
CA ALA A 30 -8.18 6.19 12.13
C ALA A 30 -8.32 7.16 13.32
N ARG A 31 -7.35 8.07 13.50
CA ARG A 31 -7.38 9.09 14.57
C ARG A 31 -8.53 10.08 14.39
N VAL A 32 -8.71 10.62 13.19
CA VAL A 32 -9.82 11.56 12.93
C VAL A 32 -11.16 10.87 13.16
N ILE A 33 -11.36 9.65 12.65
CA ILE A 33 -12.60 8.90 12.88
C ILE A 33 -12.81 8.61 14.38
N ALA A 34 -11.76 8.20 15.10
CA ALA A 34 -11.82 7.91 16.52
C ALA A 34 -12.21 9.15 17.34
N ASN A 35 -11.60 10.30 17.05
CA ASN A 35 -11.89 11.57 17.72
C ASN A 35 -13.29 12.06 17.37
N THR A 36 -13.65 12.03 16.09
CA THR A 36 -14.97 12.48 15.65
C THR A 36 -16.08 11.61 16.22
N LEU A 37 -15.89 10.29 16.35
CA LEU A 37 -16.90 9.34 16.87
C LEU A 37 -16.77 9.03 18.37
N GLU A 38 -15.73 9.53 19.03
CA GLU A 38 -15.38 9.21 20.42
C GLU A 38 -15.39 7.69 20.65
N CYS A 39 -14.61 6.96 19.85
CA CYS A 39 -14.55 5.52 19.91
C CYS A 39 -13.16 4.98 19.55
N GLY A 40 -12.89 3.72 19.92
CA GLY A 40 -11.76 2.97 19.39
C GLY A 40 -12.04 2.52 17.96
N VAL A 41 -11.01 2.57 17.11
CA VAL A 41 -11.10 2.34 15.67
C VAL A 41 -10.01 1.36 15.22
N TYR A 42 -10.40 0.41 14.38
CA TYR A 42 -9.48 -0.37 13.55
C TYR A 42 -9.88 -0.30 12.08
N ILE A 43 -8.91 -0.01 11.22
CA ILE A 43 -9.01 -0.13 9.77
C ILE A 43 -8.32 -1.44 9.38
N VAL A 44 -9.13 -2.42 8.98
CA VAL A 44 -8.66 -3.78 8.69
C VAL A 44 -8.73 -4.02 7.19
N GLY A 45 -7.60 -4.39 6.58
CA GLY A 45 -7.55 -4.80 5.18
C GLY A 45 -8.26 -6.14 4.95
N ARG A 46 -8.60 -6.46 3.69
CA ARG A 46 -9.27 -7.73 3.34
C ARG A 46 -8.57 -9.00 3.85
N ARG A 47 -7.25 -8.98 4.06
CA ARG A 47 -6.51 -10.13 4.60
C ARG A 47 -6.39 -10.13 6.13
N GLY A 48 -7.10 -9.25 6.83
CA GLY A 48 -7.04 -9.14 8.29
C GLY A 48 -5.89 -8.28 8.82
N HIS A 49 -4.99 -7.77 7.98
CA HIS A 49 -3.96 -6.82 8.42
C HIS A 49 -4.58 -5.53 8.95
N ILE A 50 -4.10 -5.09 10.11
CA ILE A 50 -4.48 -3.80 10.69
C ILE A 50 -3.62 -2.74 9.99
N ILE A 51 -4.27 -1.85 9.23
CA ILE A 51 -3.57 -0.83 8.42
C ILE A 51 -3.55 0.52 9.14
N GLY A 52 -4.53 0.76 10.01
CA GLY A 52 -4.59 1.94 10.86
C GLY A 52 -5.47 1.66 12.09
N TYR A 53 -5.18 2.34 13.18
CA TYR A 53 -5.93 2.18 14.42
C TYR A 53 -5.87 3.44 15.27
N SER A 54 -6.84 3.65 16.14
CA SER A 54 -6.78 4.71 17.13
C SER A 54 -7.66 4.33 18.32
N PHE A 55 -7.28 4.79 19.50
CA PHE A 55 -7.84 4.40 20.77
C PHE A 55 -8.27 5.61 21.58
N LEU A 56 -9.22 5.40 22.48
CA LEU A 56 -9.59 6.42 23.47
C LEU A 56 -8.46 6.57 24.50
N GLU A 57 -8.21 7.81 24.94
CA GLU A 57 -7.05 8.18 25.76
C GLU A 57 -7.06 7.65 27.21
N ASP A 58 -8.09 6.91 27.64
CA ASP A 58 -8.16 6.32 28.99
C ASP A 58 -8.56 4.83 28.94
N PRO A 59 -7.59 3.90 28.88
CA PRO A 59 -7.86 2.47 28.88
C PRO A 59 -8.35 1.93 30.24
N GLY A 60 -8.45 2.79 31.28
CA GLY A 60 -8.73 2.35 32.63
C GLY A 60 -7.62 1.46 33.22
N PRO A 61 -7.84 0.84 34.39
CA PRO A 61 -6.81 0.11 35.13
C PRO A 61 -6.46 -1.28 34.58
N GLN A 62 -7.21 -1.80 33.59
CA GLN A 62 -6.94 -3.10 32.97
C GLN A 62 -6.31 -2.91 31.58
N PRO A 63 -5.39 -3.80 31.14
CA PRO A 63 -4.92 -3.77 29.76
C PRO A 63 -6.10 -4.01 28.83
N GLY A 64 -6.52 -2.97 28.13
CA GLY A 64 -7.58 -3.07 27.15
C GLY A 64 -7.07 -3.70 25.85
N ILE A 65 -7.96 -3.76 24.86
CA ILE A 65 -7.66 -4.28 23.52
C ILE A 65 -6.49 -3.51 22.86
N GLU A 66 -6.25 -2.29 23.31
CA GLU A 66 -5.18 -1.38 22.88
C GLU A 66 -3.77 -1.96 23.09
N SER A 67 -3.59 -2.72 24.18
CA SER A 67 -2.31 -3.31 24.59
C SER A 67 -1.81 -4.43 23.67
N ILE A 68 -2.68 -4.92 22.78
CA ILE A 68 -2.42 -6.08 21.93
C ILE A 68 -1.66 -5.72 20.65
N LEU A 69 -1.62 -4.45 20.25
CA LEU A 69 -1.01 -4.08 18.97
C LEU A 69 0.50 -4.31 18.89
N GLY A 70 1.20 -4.35 20.02
CA GLY A 70 2.61 -4.78 20.06
C GLY A 70 2.81 -6.27 19.76
N TYR A 71 1.73 -7.05 19.74
CA TYR A 71 1.74 -8.51 19.66
C TYR A 71 0.91 -9.06 18.49
N ALA A 72 -0.03 -8.27 17.94
CA ALA A 72 -0.88 -8.69 16.83
C ALA A 72 -0.99 -7.61 15.74
N GLU A 73 -0.39 -7.87 14.58
CA GLU A 73 -0.51 -7.03 13.37
C GLU A 73 -1.78 -7.34 12.56
N ARG A 74 -2.53 -8.39 12.94
CA ARG A 74 -3.67 -8.92 12.19
C ARG A 74 -4.80 -9.34 13.10
N PHE A 75 -6.03 -9.16 12.63
CA PHE A 75 -7.20 -9.81 13.21
C PHE A 75 -7.12 -11.34 13.01
N PRO A 76 -7.55 -12.14 14.00
CA PRO A 76 -7.63 -13.58 13.85
C PRO A 76 -8.50 -13.96 12.65
N GLU A 77 -8.10 -15.01 11.96
CA GLU A 77 -8.71 -15.38 10.68
C GLU A 77 -10.21 -15.64 10.80
N SER A 78 -10.67 -16.27 11.88
CA SER A 78 -12.09 -16.52 12.13
C SER A 78 -12.91 -15.22 12.17
N PHE A 79 -12.42 -14.20 12.88
CA PHE A 79 -13.10 -12.90 12.97
C PHE A 79 -13.03 -12.14 11.67
N ASN A 80 -11.87 -12.16 11.00
CA ASN A 80 -11.73 -11.50 9.71
C ASN A 80 -12.69 -12.09 8.66
N GLN A 81 -12.82 -13.43 8.61
CA GLN A 81 -13.75 -14.09 7.69
C GLN A 81 -15.21 -13.75 8.01
N GLU A 82 -15.59 -13.75 9.29
CA GLU A 82 -16.93 -13.36 9.75
C GLU A 82 -17.26 -11.92 9.31
N PHE A 83 -16.35 -10.97 9.58
CA PHE A 83 -16.56 -9.56 9.23
C PHE A 83 -16.62 -9.32 7.72
N LEU A 84 -15.85 -10.08 6.93
CA LEU A 84 -15.90 -10.02 5.47
C LEU A 84 -17.22 -10.55 4.89
N GLY A 85 -17.91 -11.44 5.61
CA GLY A 85 -19.22 -11.95 5.22
C GLY A 85 -20.33 -10.89 5.28
N LEU A 86 -20.18 -9.87 6.14
CA LEU A 86 -21.19 -8.83 6.34
C LEU A 86 -21.31 -7.90 5.11
N GLN A 87 -22.49 -7.79 4.50
CA GLN A 87 -22.70 -6.86 3.38
C GLN A 87 -23.13 -5.46 3.80
N VAL A 88 -23.71 -5.34 4.99
CA VAL A 88 -24.21 -4.09 5.57
C VAL A 88 -23.63 -3.91 6.95
N THR A 89 -23.64 -2.67 7.45
CA THR A 89 -23.18 -2.35 8.80
C THR A 89 -23.94 -3.18 9.82
N ARG A 90 -23.19 -3.81 10.74
CA ARG A 90 -23.74 -4.44 11.94
C ARG A 90 -23.37 -3.57 13.12
N ALA A 91 -24.34 -2.82 13.61
CA ALA A 91 -24.18 -1.90 14.72
C ALA A 91 -24.43 -2.59 16.07
N ASN A 92 -23.84 -2.02 17.11
CA ASN A 92 -24.13 -2.31 18.52
C ASN A 92 -24.07 -3.81 18.90
N LEU A 93 -23.08 -4.52 18.37
CA LEU A 93 -22.81 -5.90 18.70
C LEU A 93 -22.18 -6.01 20.09
N HIS A 94 -22.77 -6.85 20.93
CA HIS A 94 -22.19 -7.26 22.19
C HIS A 94 -21.36 -8.52 21.97
N MET A 95 -20.07 -8.46 22.34
CA MET A 95 -19.22 -9.65 22.28
C MET A 95 -19.29 -10.41 23.60
N GLU A 96 -19.76 -11.67 23.54
CA GLU A 96 -19.75 -12.58 24.69
C GLU A 96 -18.34 -13.05 25.07
N ARG A 97 -17.37 -12.89 24.16
CA ARG A 97 -16.00 -13.37 24.35
C ARG A 97 -15.16 -12.37 25.13
N ARG A 98 -14.29 -12.89 26.00
CA ARG A 98 -13.35 -12.08 26.80
C ARG A 98 -12.37 -11.29 25.94
N CYS A 99 -11.87 -11.86 24.83
CA CYS A 99 -10.89 -11.19 23.97
C CYS A 99 -11.06 -11.58 22.49
N ILE A 100 -10.93 -10.60 21.57
CA ILE A 100 -10.95 -10.86 20.11
C ILE A 100 -9.67 -11.57 19.67
N PHE A 101 -8.50 -11.04 20.05
CA PHE A 101 -7.21 -11.54 19.56
C PHE A 101 -6.70 -12.78 20.30
N ASN A 102 -7.20 -13.02 21.52
CA ASN A 102 -6.87 -14.20 22.35
C ASN A 102 -5.36 -14.54 22.37
N VAL A 103 -4.52 -13.52 22.56
CA VAL A 103 -3.05 -13.68 22.58
C VAL A 103 -2.63 -14.33 23.89
N GLU A 104 -1.81 -15.38 23.82
CA GLU A 104 -1.30 -16.07 25.02
C GLU A 104 -0.50 -15.12 25.90
N GLY A 105 -0.78 -15.13 27.21
CA GLY A 105 -0.09 -14.29 28.19
C GLY A 105 -0.58 -12.85 28.30
N ILE A 106 -1.55 -12.43 27.49
CA ILE A 106 -2.12 -11.07 27.54
C ILE A 106 -3.59 -11.15 27.97
N SER A 107 -3.91 -10.57 29.12
CA SER A 107 -5.30 -10.37 29.53
C SER A 107 -5.88 -9.16 28.80
N CYS A 108 -6.90 -9.38 27.98
CA CYS A 108 -7.69 -8.33 27.36
C CYS A 108 -9.17 -8.56 27.69
N SER A 109 -9.92 -7.48 27.85
CA SER A 109 -11.37 -7.55 28.11
C SER A 109 -12.14 -6.76 27.06
N CYS A 110 -12.97 -7.48 26.30
CA CYS A 110 -14.01 -6.91 25.43
C CYS A 110 -15.34 -6.73 26.19
N GLN A 111 -15.39 -7.12 27.47
CA GLN A 111 -16.62 -7.08 28.25
C GLN A 111 -17.05 -5.62 28.48
N GLY A 112 -18.32 -5.33 28.22
CA GLY A 112 -18.86 -3.97 28.30
C GLY A 112 -18.50 -3.08 27.11
N LYS A 113 -17.72 -3.58 26.13
CA LYS A 113 -17.50 -2.89 24.86
C LYS A 113 -18.57 -3.31 23.85
N ILE A 114 -19.11 -2.30 23.17
CA ILE A 114 -20.10 -2.39 22.12
C ILE A 114 -19.37 -2.14 20.80
N PHE A 115 -19.54 -3.07 19.85
CA PHE A 115 -18.83 -3.04 18.58
C PHE A 115 -19.78 -2.69 17.43
N SER A 116 -19.28 -1.89 16.49
CA SER A 116 -19.95 -1.66 15.21
C SER A 116 -19.01 -2.04 14.07
N ILE A 117 -19.45 -2.94 13.21
CA ILE A 117 -18.67 -3.47 12.08
C ILE A 117 -19.22 -2.87 10.79
N VAL A 118 -18.39 -2.04 10.15
CA VAL A 118 -18.75 -1.29 8.95
C VAL A 118 -17.95 -1.86 7.76
N PRO A 119 -18.63 -2.45 6.76
CA PRO A 119 -17.99 -2.90 5.53
C PRO A 119 -17.35 -1.76 4.73
N ILE A 120 -16.11 -1.96 4.26
CA ILE A 120 -15.45 -1.02 3.35
C ILE A 120 -15.46 -1.60 1.93
N PHE A 121 -16.21 -0.94 1.04
CA PHE A 121 -16.32 -1.30 -0.38
C PHE A 121 -15.61 -0.31 -1.28
N GLY A 122 -14.77 -0.81 -2.19
CA GLY A 122 -14.20 -0.03 -3.29
C GLY A 122 -14.82 -0.48 -4.60
N GLY A 123 -15.68 0.35 -5.18
CA GLY A 123 -16.58 -0.08 -6.25
C GLY A 123 -17.44 -1.27 -5.80
N ALA A 124 -17.57 -2.29 -6.65
CA ALA A 124 -18.34 -3.50 -6.33
C ALA A 124 -17.56 -4.55 -5.51
N ARG A 125 -16.39 -4.22 -4.93
CA ARG A 125 -15.53 -5.19 -4.24
C ARG A 125 -15.33 -4.82 -2.78
N ARG A 126 -15.46 -5.82 -1.90
CA ARG A 126 -15.05 -5.72 -0.50
C ARG A 126 -13.52 -5.59 -0.40
N ILE A 127 -13.04 -4.51 0.22
CA ILE A 127 -11.60 -4.19 0.32
C ILE A 127 -11.07 -4.17 1.76
N GLY A 128 -11.96 -4.03 2.75
CA GLY A 128 -11.59 -4.03 4.15
C GLY A 128 -12.80 -3.90 5.08
N THR A 129 -12.54 -3.72 6.36
CA THR A 129 -13.55 -3.56 7.40
C THR A 129 -13.12 -2.44 8.33
N LEU A 130 -14.03 -1.52 8.63
CA LEU A 130 -13.87 -0.55 9.70
C LEU A 130 -14.55 -1.13 10.94
N VAL A 131 -13.77 -1.33 12.00
CA VAL A 131 -14.26 -1.85 13.28
C VAL A 131 -14.22 -0.70 14.27
N LEU A 132 -15.36 -0.43 14.88
CA LEU A 132 -15.53 0.60 15.90
C LEU A 132 -15.91 -0.05 17.21
N TYR A 133 -15.40 0.46 18.34
CA TYR A 133 -15.80 -0.02 19.65
C TYR A 133 -15.75 1.06 20.73
N ARG A 134 -16.68 1.00 21.69
CA ARG A 134 -16.70 1.85 22.91
C ARG A 134 -17.69 1.29 23.93
N GLU A 135 -17.94 2.00 25.02
CA GLU A 135 -18.81 1.52 26.12
C GLU A 135 -20.31 1.90 25.98
N ARG A 136 -20.65 2.77 25.02
CA ARG A 136 -22.03 3.21 24.74
C ARG A 136 -22.46 2.84 23.33
N GLU A 137 -23.75 2.58 23.14
CA GLU A 137 -24.33 2.32 21.81
C GLU A 137 -24.08 3.48 20.86
N PHE A 138 -23.83 3.16 19.58
CA PHE A 138 -23.76 4.09 18.48
C PHE A 138 -25.17 4.51 18.07
N THR A 139 -25.39 5.82 18.00
CA THR A 139 -26.63 6.40 17.47
C THR A 139 -26.64 6.31 15.95
N GLU A 140 -27.82 6.47 15.34
CA GLU A 140 -27.94 6.48 13.87
C GLU A 140 -27.05 7.57 13.23
N GLU A 141 -26.97 8.75 13.82
CA GLU A 141 -26.11 9.84 13.33
C GLU A 141 -24.63 9.44 13.34
N GLU A 142 -24.18 8.72 14.37
CA GLU A 142 -22.80 8.22 14.46
C GLU A 142 -22.53 7.08 13.48
N LEU A 143 -23.53 6.22 13.23
CA LEU A 143 -23.44 5.16 12.22
C LEU A 143 -23.38 5.74 10.80
N VAL A 144 -24.13 6.81 10.51
CA VAL A 144 -24.02 7.55 9.24
C VAL A 144 -22.60 8.09 9.04
N LEU A 145 -22.01 8.69 10.08
CA LEU A 145 -20.63 9.16 10.03
C LEU A 145 -19.62 8.01 9.88
N ALA A 146 -19.89 6.86 10.50
CA ALA A 146 -19.06 5.67 10.37
C ALA A 146 -19.06 5.11 8.94
N GLU A 147 -20.23 5.00 8.31
CA GLU A 147 -20.35 4.60 6.91
C GLU A 147 -19.74 5.63 5.95
N TYR A 148 -19.89 6.92 6.25
CA TYR A 148 -19.22 7.98 5.51
C TYR A 148 -17.69 7.88 5.64
N GLY A 149 -17.18 7.62 6.83
CA GLY A 149 -15.76 7.34 7.07
C GLY A 149 -15.26 6.12 6.29
N ALA A 150 -16.04 5.04 6.24
CA ALA A 150 -15.73 3.88 5.43
C ALA A 150 -15.66 4.21 3.92
N LEU A 151 -16.54 5.07 3.41
CA LEU A 151 -16.50 5.55 2.03
C LEU A 151 -15.25 6.40 1.76
N VAL A 152 -14.88 7.29 2.69
CA VAL A 152 -13.67 8.10 2.59
C VAL A 152 -12.42 7.20 2.57
N ILE A 153 -12.31 6.25 3.50
CA ILE A 153 -11.21 5.26 3.51
C ILE A 153 -11.18 4.50 2.18
N ALA A 154 -12.33 4.07 1.66
CA ALA A 154 -12.39 3.34 0.40
C ALA A 154 -11.87 4.17 -0.79
N SER A 155 -12.25 5.45 -0.85
CA SER A 155 -11.77 6.40 -1.86
C SER A 155 -10.24 6.50 -1.84
N GLU A 156 -9.65 6.63 -0.66
CA GLU A 156 -8.20 6.75 -0.47
C GLU A 156 -7.47 5.45 -0.87
N VAL A 157 -8.01 4.28 -0.50
CA VAL A 157 -7.48 2.98 -0.93
C VAL A 157 -7.55 2.84 -2.46
N MET A 158 -8.64 3.29 -3.09
CA MET A 158 -8.78 3.25 -4.55
C MET A 158 -7.82 4.21 -5.24
N ARG A 159 -7.63 5.43 -4.74
CA ARG A 159 -6.67 6.40 -5.28
C ARG A 159 -5.25 5.84 -5.24
N MET A 160 -4.80 5.38 -4.08
CA MET A 160 -3.47 4.79 -3.92
C MET A 160 -3.21 3.62 -4.87
N ARG A 161 -4.21 2.74 -5.07
CA ARG A 161 -4.11 1.65 -6.04
C ARG A 161 -4.05 2.16 -7.47
N GLY A 162 -4.83 3.18 -7.80
CA GLY A 162 -4.81 3.84 -9.11
C GLY A 162 -3.47 4.49 -9.42
N GLU A 163 -2.88 5.20 -8.46
CA GLU A 163 -1.54 5.80 -8.55
C GLU A 163 -0.48 4.72 -8.79
N ARG A 164 -0.49 3.64 -8.01
CA ARG A 164 0.47 2.54 -8.19
C ARG A 164 0.35 1.87 -9.56
N ILE A 165 -0.87 1.60 -10.03
CA ILE A 165 -1.10 1.04 -11.37
C ILE A 165 -0.63 2.03 -12.45
N GLY A 166 -0.89 3.32 -12.25
CA GLY A 166 -0.44 4.38 -13.14
C GLY A 166 1.09 4.49 -13.21
N ASP A 167 1.77 4.40 -12.07
CA ASP A 167 3.24 4.37 -11.99
C ASP A 167 3.83 3.15 -12.68
N GLU A 168 3.30 1.96 -12.42
CA GLU A 168 3.70 0.72 -13.09
C GLU A 168 3.51 0.82 -14.62
N ALA A 169 2.38 1.38 -15.06
CA ALA A 169 2.10 1.60 -16.49
C ALA A 169 3.08 2.61 -17.11
N ARG A 170 3.38 3.72 -16.41
CA ARG A 170 4.37 4.72 -16.86
C ARG A 170 5.77 4.12 -16.95
N GLN A 171 6.19 3.34 -15.96
CA GLN A 171 7.49 2.67 -15.95
C GLN A 171 7.63 1.70 -17.13
N ARG A 172 6.58 0.91 -17.43
CA ARG A 172 6.57 0.02 -18.60
C ARG A 172 6.55 0.78 -19.92
N ALA A 173 5.77 1.85 -20.01
CA ALA A 173 5.70 2.69 -21.20
C ALA A 173 7.06 3.33 -21.51
N SER A 174 7.77 3.83 -20.49
CA SER A 174 9.13 4.38 -20.65
C SER A 174 10.10 3.35 -21.23
N VAL A 175 10.05 2.09 -20.75
CA VAL A 175 10.84 0.99 -21.32
C VAL A 175 10.49 0.76 -22.80
N ASN A 176 9.21 0.64 -23.13
CA ASN A 176 8.77 0.38 -24.50
C ASN A 176 9.18 1.50 -25.47
N VAL A 177 9.07 2.77 -25.05
CA VAL A 177 9.50 3.92 -25.85
C VAL A 177 11.00 3.85 -26.09
N ALA A 178 11.82 3.63 -25.05
CA ALA A 178 13.26 3.54 -25.19
C ALA A 178 13.69 2.39 -26.10
N LEU A 179 13.10 1.20 -25.93
CA LEU A 179 13.37 0.05 -26.80
C LEU A 179 12.96 0.32 -28.25
N GLY A 180 11.89 1.07 -28.49
CA GLY A 180 11.47 1.50 -29.83
C GLY A 180 12.46 2.44 -30.53
N THR A 181 13.38 3.09 -29.79
CA THR A 181 14.44 3.94 -30.38
C THR A 181 15.72 3.18 -30.71
N LEU A 182 15.83 1.92 -30.29
CA LEU A 182 16.98 1.06 -30.57
C LEU A 182 16.84 0.45 -31.97
N SER A 183 17.93 0.47 -32.73
CA SER A 183 18.06 -0.35 -33.94
C SER A 183 18.18 -1.83 -33.57
N PHE A 184 17.99 -2.72 -34.56
CA PHE A 184 18.10 -4.17 -34.36
C PHE A 184 19.42 -4.57 -33.67
N SER A 185 20.55 -4.09 -34.17
CA SER A 185 21.87 -4.40 -33.60
C SER A 185 22.09 -3.75 -32.22
N GLU A 186 21.46 -2.61 -31.93
CA GLU A 186 21.51 -2.01 -30.59
C GLU A 186 20.68 -2.83 -29.59
N ARG A 187 19.52 -3.35 -30.00
CA ARG A 187 18.69 -4.21 -29.15
C ARG A 187 19.41 -5.52 -28.82
N GLU A 188 19.99 -6.17 -29.82
CA GLU A 188 20.80 -7.38 -29.66
C GLU A 188 22.00 -7.11 -28.73
N ALA A 189 22.66 -5.94 -28.87
CA ALA A 189 23.71 -5.54 -27.94
C ALA A 189 23.21 -5.42 -26.49
N ILE A 190 22.02 -4.87 -26.24
CA ILE A 190 21.46 -4.79 -24.88
C ILE A 190 21.16 -6.19 -24.33
N GLU A 191 20.61 -7.11 -25.13
CA GLU A 191 20.36 -8.50 -24.72
C GLU A 191 21.64 -9.16 -24.19
N HIS A 192 22.75 -9.03 -24.93
CA HIS A 192 24.04 -9.54 -24.51
C HIS A 192 24.61 -8.83 -23.27
N ILE A 193 24.42 -7.51 -23.16
CA ILE A 193 24.87 -6.73 -22.00
C ILE A 193 24.15 -7.19 -20.74
N LEU A 194 22.81 -7.31 -20.80
CA LEU A 194 22.00 -7.71 -19.66
C LEU A 194 22.28 -9.15 -19.22
N ALA A 195 22.57 -10.05 -20.17
CA ALA A 195 22.99 -11.43 -19.87
C ALA A 195 24.35 -11.50 -19.15
N GLU A 196 25.22 -10.49 -19.32
CA GLU A 196 26.50 -10.40 -18.59
C GLU A 196 26.39 -9.73 -17.22
N LEU A 197 25.28 -9.07 -16.91
CA LEU A 197 25.08 -8.43 -15.60
C LEU A 197 24.63 -9.48 -14.57
N ASN A 198 25.31 -9.49 -13.42
CA ASN A 198 24.91 -10.32 -12.28
C ASN A 198 23.76 -9.62 -11.53
N ALA A 199 22.53 -9.76 -12.04
CA ALA A 199 21.29 -9.16 -11.55
C ALA A 199 21.07 -7.68 -11.97
N ARG A 200 21.02 -6.74 -11.03
CA ARG A 200 20.57 -5.34 -11.28
C ARG A 200 21.70 -4.36 -11.54
N GLU A 201 22.94 -4.77 -11.28
CA GLU A 201 24.11 -3.94 -11.48
C GLU A 201 25.35 -4.79 -11.75
N GLY A 202 26.35 -4.19 -12.38
CA GLY A 202 27.56 -4.91 -12.71
C GLY A 202 28.56 -4.10 -13.52
N LEU A 203 29.76 -4.65 -13.61
CA LEU A 203 30.83 -4.10 -14.42
C LEU A 203 30.80 -4.72 -15.81
N LEU A 204 30.56 -3.89 -16.82
CA LEU A 204 30.57 -4.28 -18.22
C LEU A 204 31.91 -3.96 -18.86
N VAL A 205 32.50 -4.93 -19.55
CA VAL A 205 33.68 -4.71 -20.41
C VAL A 205 33.24 -4.78 -21.87
N ALA A 206 33.08 -3.61 -22.50
CA ALA A 206 32.49 -3.49 -23.84
C ALA A 206 33.23 -4.28 -24.93
N SER A 207 34.55 -4.47 -24.83
CA SER A 207 35.29 -5.32 -25.77
C SER A 207 34.88 -6.79 -25.69
N ARG A 208 34.67 -7.32 -24.48
CA ARG A 208 34.27 -8.73 -24.29
C ARG A 208 32.89 -9.00 -24.88
N VAL A 209 31.96 -8.07 -24.71
CA VAL A 209 30.61 -8.15 -25.29
C VAL A 209 30.67 -8.03 -26.81
N ALA A 210 31.45 -7.08 -27.34
CA ALA A 210 31.63 -6.89 -28.77
C ALA A 210 32.15 -8.14 -29.47
N ASP A 211 33.20 -8.76 -28.91
CA ASP A 211 33.84 -9.94 -29.49
C ASP A 211 32.92 -11.17 -29.43
N ARG A 212 32.11 -11.32 -28.38
CA ARG A 212 31.17 -12.44 -28.23
C ARG A 212 29.92 -12.30 -29.09
N ALA A 213 29.37 -11.09 -29.15
CA ALA A 213 28.15 -10.80 -29.91
C ALA A 213 28.42 -10.56 -31.40
N GLY A 214 29.68 -10.38 -31.81
CA GLY A 214 30.02 -10.00 -33.19
C GLY A 214 29.57 -8.58 -33.55
N ILE A 215 29.38 -7.72 -32.55
CA ILE A 215 28.86 -6.35 -32.69
C ILE A 215 29.99 -5.34 -32.44
N THR A 216 29.95 -4.20 -33.12
CA THR A 216 30.96 -3.14 -32.89
C THR A 216 30.78 -2.45 -31.52
N ARG A 217 31.89 -2.04 -30.90
CA ARG A 217 31.89 -1.28 -29.64
C ARG A 217 31.08 0.02 -29.71
N SER A 218 30.97 0.62 -30.89
CA SER A 218 30.17 1.84 -31.12
C SER A 218 28.67 1.58 -30.97
N VAL A 219 28.17 0.43 -31.41
CA VAL A 219 26.76 0.03 -31.24
C VAL A 219 26.43 -0.17 -29.76
N ILE A 220 27.31 -0.84 -29.00
CA ILE A 220 27.17 -0.97 -27.52
C ILE A 220 27.11 0.40 -26.85
N ALA A 221 28.04 1.29 -27.19
CA ALA A 221 28.08 2.64 -26.62
C ALA A 221 26.87 3.49 -27.02
N SER A 222 26.30 3.28 -28.20
CA SER A 222 25.07 3.96 -28.65
C SER A 222 23.85 3.47 -27.89
N ALA A 223 23.70 2.15 -27.77
CA ALA A 223 22.59 1.52 -27.05
C ALA A 223 22.56 1.93 -25.57
N LEU A 224 23.71 1.91 -24.89
CA LEU A 224 23.83 2.36 -23.50
C LEU A 224 23.47 3.84 -23.34
N ARG A 225 23.91 4.71 -24.27
CA ARG A 225 23.56 6.15 -24.24
C ARG A 225 22.05 6.38 -24.41
N LYS A 226 21.38 5.62 -25.27
CA LYS A 226 19.92 5.73 -25.47
C LYS A 226 19.15 5.29 -24.21
N LEU A 227 19.55 4.19 -23.58
CA LEU A 227 18.91 3.71 -22.34
C LEU A 227 19.18 4.64 -21.15
N GLU A 228 20.39 5.20 -21.04
CA GLU A 228 20.73 6.18 -20.01
C GLU A 228 19.96 7.48 -20.20
N SER A 229 19.83 7.96 -21.45
CA SER A 229 19.02 9.14 -21.78
C SER A 229 17.53 8.94 -21.47
N ALA A 230 17.02 7.70 -21.51
CA ALA A 230 15.67 7.36 -21.13
C ALA A 230 15.50 7.16 -19.60
N GLY A 231 16.58 7.28 -18.82
CA GLY A 231 16.57 7.08 -17.38
C GLY A 231 16.32 5.63 -16.95
N LEU A 232 16.54 4.66 -17.83
CA LEU A 232 16.32 3.24 -17.54
C LEU A 232 17.55 2.59 -16.89
N ILE A 233 18.73 3.12 -17.18
CA ILE A 233 20.00 2.70 -16.60
C ILE A 233 20.83 3.91 -16.18
N GLN A 234 21.82 3.67 -15.33
CA GLN A 234 22.89 4.59 -15.03
C GLN A 234 24.21 3.96 -15.46
N ALA A 235 25.00 4.65 -16.28
CA ALA A 235 26.29 4.18 -16.74
C ALA A 235 27.42 5.08 -16.22
N ARG A 236 28.39 4.49 -15.53
CA ARG A 236 29.58 5.20 -15.05
C ARG A 236 30.83 4.58 -15.64
N SER A 237 31.55 5.34 -16.46
CA SER A 237 32.84 4.91 -17.01
C SER A 237 33.89 4.81 -15.91
N LEU A 238 34.60 3.68 -15.86
CA LEU A 238 35.76 3.42 -15.00
C LEU A 238 37.06 3.30 -15.83
N GLY A 239 37.06 3.86 -17.04
CA GLY A 239 38.18 3.80 -17.97
C GLY A 239 38.47 2.38 -18.42
N MET A 240 39.74 1.96 -18.33
CA MET A 240 40.18 0.63 -18.79
C MET A 240 39.57 -0.54 -18.01
N LYS A 241 39.01 -0.29 -16.82
CA LYS A 241 38.32 -1.32 -16.02
C LYS A 241 36.93 -1.67 -16.58
N GLY A 242 36.37 -0.84 -17.45
CA GLY A 242 35.04 -1.02 -18.02
C GLY A 242 34.05 0.07 -17.59
N THR A 243 32.77 -0.22 -17.75
CA THR A 243 31.67 0.68 -17.43
C THR A 243 30.80 0.01 -16.37
N TYR A 244 30.62 0.67 -15.24
CA TYR A 244 29.65 0.24 -14.25
C TYR A 244 28.25 0.59 -14.72
N ILE A 245 27.35 -0.38 -14.74
CA ILE A 245 25.96 -0.20 -15.14
C ILE A 245 25.07 -0.58 -13.98
N ARG A 246 24.06 0.24 -13.72
CA ARG A 246 22.98 -0.05 -12.78
C ARG A 246 21.64 0.15 -13.47
N ILE A 247 20.75 -0.84 -13.34
CA ILE A 247 19.38 -0.78 -13.85
C ILE A 247 18.53 0.02 -12.87
N LEU A 248 17.82 1.02 -13.39
CA LEU A 248 16.92 1.88 -12.61
C LEU A 248 15.46 1.44 -12.71
N ASN A 249 15.09 0.78 -13.81
CA ASN A 249 13.74 0.29 -14.06
C ASN A 249 13.75 -1.23 -14.29
N ASP A 250 13.21 -1.98 -13.33
CA ASP A 250 13.19 -3.44 -13.35
C ASP A 250 12.41 -4.02 -14.53
N ASN A 251 11.44 -3.29 -15.06
CA ASN A 251 10.65 -3.73 -16.23
C ASN A 251 11.51 -3.87 -17.49
N LEU A 252 12.73 -3.31 -17.52
CA LEU A 252 13.67 -3.48 -18.63
C LEU A 252 14.08 -4.95 -18.81
N LEU A 253 14.34 -5.67 -17.71
CA LEU A 253 14.71 -7.09 -17.75
C LEU A 253 13.57 -7.94 -18.29
N ASP A 254 12.36 -7.69 -17.80
CA ASP A 254 11.15 -8.39 -18.23
C ASP A 254 10.80 -8.15 -19.71
N ALA A 255 11.07 -6.95 -20.21
CA ALA A 255 10.79 -6.60 -21.60
C ALA A 255 11.75 -7.26 -22.59
N ILE A 256 12.97 -7.58 -22.16
CA ILE A 256 14.03 -8.14 -22.99
C ILE A 256 14.10 -9.67 -22.87
N GLY A 257 13.86 -10.22 -21.69
CA GLY A 257 13.84 -11.68 -21.46
C GLY A 257 12.59 -12.42 -21.95
N LYS A 258 11.68 -11.75 -22.68
CA LYS A 258 10.42 -12.31 -23.19
C LYS A 258 10.47 -12.76 -24.66
N ASN A 259 11.65 -12.86 -25.26
CA ASN A 259 11.84 -13.43 -26.60
C ASN A 259 12.64 -14.73 -26.52
#